data_AF-A0A2G9QA07-F1
#
_entry.id   AF-A0A2G9QA07-F1
#
_cell.length_a   1.000
_cell.length_b   1.000
_cell.length_c   1.000
_cell.angle_alpha   90.00
_cell.angle_beta   90.00
_cell.angle_gamma   90.00
#
_symmetry.space_group_name_H-M   'P 1'
#
loop_
_entity.id
_entity.type
_entity.pdbx_description
1 polymer ?
#
loop_
_entity_poly.entity_id
_entity_poly.type
_entity_poly.pdbx_seq_one_letter_code
_entity_poly.pdbx_strand_id
1 'polypeptide(L)'
;MYIRSVSGGRRIVCADHSNEHKMVDKFTAPDFLPNFIHKYRELPCLWQVQCRDYSNKQKRKAALDKLLELVKPVYATADITYLKAKIGSLSSTSNRERKKVQDSLRSRAAADDLYVPRLWY
;
A
#
# COMPACT_ATOMS: atom_id res chain seq x y z
N MET A 1 25.71 -8.71 -32.53
CA MET A 1 24.99 -7.76 -31.65
C MET A 1 23.97 -8.53 -30.82
N TYR A 2 24.20 -8.69 -29.51
CA TYR A 2 23.25 -9.36 -28.62
C TYR A 2 22.17 -8.35 -28.18
N ILE A 3 20.95 -8.50 -28.68
CA ILE A 3 19.78 -7.81 -28.14
C ILE A 3 19.44 -8.50 -26.83
N ARG A 4 19.70 -7.81 -25.71
CA ARG A 4 19.45 -8.30 -24.36
C ARG A 4 17.96 -8.12 -24.04
N SER A 5 17.19 -9.19 -24.16
CA SER A 5 15.78 -9.25 -23.76
C SER A 5 15.60 -8.84 -22.29
N VAL A 6 14.77 -7.83 -22.03
CA VAL A 6 14.41 -7.40 -20.68
C VAL A 6 13.23 -8.22 -20.20
N SER A 7 13.51 -9.41 -19.67
CA SER A 7 12.54 -10.24 -18.95
C SER A 7 12.33 -9.65 -17.54
N GLY A 8 11.66 -8.50 -17.46
CA GLY A 8 11.39 -7.76 -16.22
C GLY A 8 10.03 -8.07 -15.62
N GLY A 9 9.66 -9.34 -15.50
CA GLY A 9 8.35 -9.78 -14.98
C GLY A 9 8.49 -10.55 -13.67
N ARG A 10 9.06 -9.94 -12.62
CA ARG A 10 9.11 -10.57 -11.29
C ARG A 10 7.71 -10.47 -10.67
N ARG A 11 6.83 -11.40 -11.05
CA ARG A 11 5.60 -11.71 -10.30
C ARG A 11 6.04 -12.07 -8.88
N ILE A 12 5.79 -11.19 -7.92
CA ILE A 12 5.69 -11.61 -6.54
C ILE A 12 4.37 -12.38 -6.48
N VAL A 13 4.45 -13.69 -6.72
CA VAL A 13 3.42 -14.62 -6.30
C VAL A 13 3.52 -14.64 -4.78
N CYS A 14 2.76 -13.78 -4.12
CA CYS A 14 2.41 -14.04 -2.73
C CYS A 14 1.51 -15.27 -2.78
N ALA A 15 1.94 -16.35 -2.12
CA ALA A 15 1.16 -17.57 -2.02
C ALA A 15 -0.21 -17.26 -1.42
N ASP A 16 -1.25 -17.38 -2.25
CA ASP A 16 -2.64 -17.44 -1.82
C ASP A 16 -2.90 -18.86 -1.32
N HIS A 17 -3.08 -19.01 -0.01
CA HIS A 17 -3.79 -20.15 0.53
C HIS A 17 -4.71 -19.70 1.67
N SER A 18 -6.01 -19.82 1.38
CA SER A 18 -7.18 -19.74 2.26
C SER A 18 -7.50 -18.35 2.81
N ASN A 19 -8.69 -17.78 2.62
CA ASN A 19 -10.00 -18.43 2.57
C ASN A 19 -11.00 -17.50 1.85
N GLU A 20 -11.68 -18.00 0.82
CA GLU A 20 -12.95 -17.43 0.38
C GLU A 20 -13.97 -17.59 1.52
N HIS A 21 -14.20 -16.54 2.28
CA HIS A 21 -15.49 -16.37 2.94
C HIS A 21 -15.92 -14.93 2.75
N LYS A 22 -16.90 -14.76 1.86
CA LYS A 22 -17.63 -13.52 1.62
C LYS A 22 -18.23 -13.02 2.94
N MET A 23 -17.49 -12.22 3.68
CA MET A 23 -18.04 -11.23 4.57
C MET A 23 -17.71 -9.88 3.95
N VAL A 24 -18.67 -8.97 3.90
CA VAL A 24 -18.41 -7.55 3.74
C VAL A 24 -17.19 -7.22 4.59
N ASP A 25 -16.07 -6.93 3.92
CA ASP A 25 -14.79 -6.61 4.54
C ASP A 25 -15.08 -5.36 5.37
N LYS A 26 -15.39 -5.52 6.67
CA LYS A 26 -15.74 -4.42 7.60
C LYS A 26 -14.66 -3.33 7.59
N PHE A 27 -13.47 -3.71 7.16
CA PHE A 27 -12.34 -2.82 6.93
C PHE A 27 -12.56 -1.82 5.77
N THR A 28 -13.37 -2.17 4.77
CA THR A 28 -13.79 -1.27 3.67
C THR A 28 -15.06 -0.48 4.05
N ALA A 29 -15.47 -0.50 5.32
CA ALA A 29 -16.55 0.36 5.79
C ALA A 29 -16.19 1.84 5.57
N PRO A 30 -17.13 2.67 5.09
CA PRO A 30 -16.89 4.07 4.79
C PRO A 30 -16.45 4.87 6.03
N ASP A 31 -16.77 4.41 7.25
CA ASP A 31 -16.36 5.06 8.49
C ASP A 31 -14.98 4.62 8.98
N PHE A 32 -14.57 3.38 8.68
CA PHE A 32 -13.34 2.81 9.19
C PHE A 32 -12.15 3.02 8.25
N LEU A 33 -12.34 2.81 6.95
CA LEU A 33 -11.26 2.89 5.97
C LEU A 33 -10.58 4.27 5.94
N PRO A 34 -11.30 5.41 5.96
CA PRO A 34 -10.66 6.72 5.99
C PRO A 34 -9.86 6.97 7.28
N ASN A 35 -10.40 6.56 8.43
CA ASN A 35 -9.70 6.67 9.71
C ASN A 35 -8.41 5.81 9.73
N PHE A 36 -8.49 4.59 9.20
CA PHE A 36 -7.33 3.72 9.04
C PHE A 36 -6.28 4.36 8.12
N ILE A 37 -6.69 4.88 6.96
CA ILE A 37 -5.79 5.54 6.00
C ILE A 37 -5.14 6.78 6.65
N HIS A 38 -5.91 7.58 7.40
CA HIS A 38 -5.39 8.75 8.10
C HIS A 38 -4.28 8.37 9.09
N LYS A 39 -4.54 7.36 9.94
CA LYS A 39 -3.55 6.84 10.90
C LYS A 39 -2.34 6.21 10.22
N TYR A 40 -2.54 5.53 9.10
CA TYR A 40 -1.46 4.98 8.28
C TYR A 40 -0.57 6.09 7.69
N ARG A 41 -1.16 7.22 7.28
CA ARG A 41 -0.42 8.37 6.74
C ARG A 41 0.50 9.01 7.77
N GLU A 42 0.07 9.07 9.03
CA GLU A 42 0.86 9.57 10.17
C GLU A 42 2.09 8.70 10.49
N LEU A 43 2.22 7.52 9.87
CA LEU A 43 3.28 6.55 10.10
C LEU A 43 4.23 6.43 8.89
N PRO A 44 5.06 7.46 8.61
CA PRO A 44 5.97 7.45 7.45
C PRO A 44 6.98 6.29 7.48
N CYS A 45 7.28 5.74 8.66
CA CYS A 45 8.13 4.55 8.80
C CYS A 45 7.59 3.30 8.08
N LEU A 46 6.30 3.25 7.71
CA LEU A 46 5.68 2.12 7.02
C LEU A 46 5.70 2.24 5.50
N TRP A 47 5.67 3.46 4.95
CA TRP A 47 5.47 3.70 3.52
C TRP A 47 6.50 4.62 2.87
N GLN A 48 7.18 5.46 3.64
CA GLN A 48 8.16 6.41 3.12
C GLN A 48 9.57 5.82 3.18
N VAL A 49 10.04 5.29 2.04
CA VAL A 49 11.39 4.69 1.90
C VAL A 49 12.51 5.69 2.22
N GLN A 50 12.28 6.98 2.00
CA GLN A 50 13.24 8.05 2.30
C GLN A 50 13.32 8.42 3.80
N CYS A 51 12.40 7.92 4.64
CA CYS A 51 12.46 8.19 6.06
C CYS A 51 13.59 7.38 6.72
N ARG A 52 14.42 8.02 7.54
CA ARG A 52 15.49 7.35 8.31
C ARG A 52 14.96 6.18 9.15
N ASP A 53 13.71 6.28 9.59
CA ASP A 53 13.04 5.30 10.43
C ASP A 53 12.47 4.10 9.65
N TYR A 54 12.46 4.15 8.32
CA TYR A 54 12.02 3.04 7.46
C TYR A 54 12.93 1.81 7.57
N SER A 55 14.24 2.02 7.78
CA SER A 55 15.19 0.92 8.00
C SER A 55 15.10 0.35 9.42
N ASN A 56 14.54 1.12 10.36
CA ASN A 56 14.47 0.71 11.76
C ASN A 56 13.33 -0.30 11.99
N LYS A 57 13.70 -1.58 12.11
CA LYS A 57 12.77 -2.70 12.35
C LYS A 57 11.92 -2.50 13.59
N GLN A 58 12.46 -1.92 14.67
CA GLN A 58 11.72 -1.72 15.93
C GLN A 58 10.64 -0.67 15.76
N LYS A 59 10.96 0.47 15.15
CA LYS A 59 9.98 1.54 14.87
C LYS A 59 8.88 1.06 13.93
N ARG A 60 9.23 0.27 12.92
CA ARG A 60 8.25 -0.34 12.01
C ARG A 60 7.34 -1.33 12.71
N LYS A 61 7.88 -2.17 13.59
CA LYS A 61 7.08 -3.10 14.39
C LYS A 61 6.11 -2.33 15.30
N ALA A 62 6.60 -1.33 16.04
CA ALA A 62 5.78 -0.50 16.91
C ALA A 62 4.66 0.24 16.14
N ALA A 63 4.94 0.73 14.93
CA ALA A 63 3.93 1.35 14.06
C ALA A 63 2.88 0.34 13.57
N LEU A 64 3.29 -0.89 13.23
CA LEU A 64 2.35 -1.96 12.89
C LEU A 64 1.50 -2.37 14.09
N ASP A 65 2.09 -2.45 15.30
CA ASP A 65 1.36 -2.78 16.52
C ASP A 65 0.29 -1.72 16.83
N LYS A 66 0.60 -0.42 16.66
CA LYS A 66 -0.39 0.67 16.78
C LYS A 66 -1.55 0.55 15.80
N LEU A 67 -1.25 0.20 14.54
CA LEU A 67 -2.30 -0.04 13.55
C LEU A 67 -3.12 -1.30 13.87
N LEU A 68 -2.49 -2.33 14.44
CA LEU A 68 -3.18 -3.54 14.86
C LEU A 68 -4.16 -3.25 16.00
N GLU A 69 -3.77 -2.44 16.98
CA GLU A 69 -4.66 -1.98 18.07
C GLU A 69 -5.91 -1.27 17.55
N LEU A 70 -5.80 -0.49 16.46
CA LEU A 70 -6.95 0.16 15.83
C LEU A 70 -7.86 -0.81 15.06
N VAL A 71 -7.29 -1.89 14.51
CA VAL A 71 -8.03 -2.88 13.73
C VAL A 71 -8.68 -3.94 14.62
N LYS A 72 -8.10 -4.26 15.78
CA LYS A 72 -8.61 -5.25 16.74
C LYS A 72 -10.09 -5.08 17.12
N PRO A 73 -10.61 -3.87 17.39
CA PRO A 73 -12.04 -3.66 17.69
C PRO A 73 -12.97 -4.02 16.52
N VAL A 74 -12.51 -3.85 15.28
CA VAL A 74 -13.30 -4.13 14.07
C VAL A 74 -13.13 -5.58 13.61
N TYR A 75 -11.94 -6.14 13.82
CA TYR A 75 -11.57 -7.48 13.44
C TYR A 75 -10.70 -8.10 14.54
N ALA A 76 -11.34 -8.80 15.47
CA ALA A 76 -10.67 -9.40 16.63
C ALA A 76 -9.64 -10.48 16.24
N THR A 77 -9.83 -11.11 15.08
CA THR A 77 -8.92 -12.10 14.48
C THR A 77 -7.85 -11.46 13.59
N ALA A 78 -7.66 -10.14 13.67
CA ALA A 78 -6.63 -9.44 12.92
C ALA A 78 -5.23 -9.86 13.40
N ASP A 79 -4.47 -10.45 12.50
CA ASP A 79 -3.05 -10.70 12.68
C ASP A 79 -2.18 -9.65 12.01
N ILE A 80 -0.94 -9.52 12.49
CA ILE A 80 0.09 -8.69 11.86
C ILE A 80 0.29 -9.11 10.38
N THR A 81 0.14 -10.40 10.06
CA THR A 81 0.24 -10.93 8.70
C THR A 81 -0.87 -10.38 7.80
N TYR A 82 -2.12 -10.40 8.27
CA TYR A 82 -3.26 -9.82 7.58
C TYR A 82 -3.06 -8.32 7.35
N LEU A 83 -2.64 -7.60 8.39
CA LEU A 83 -2.38 -6.16 8.31
C LEU A 83 -1.28 -5.83 7.28
N LYS A 84 -0.19 -6.59 7.26
CA LYS A 84 0.89 -6.43 6.26
C LYS A 84 0.39 -6.67 4.84
N ALA A 85 -0.42 -7.70 4.62
CA ALA A 85 -1.01 -7.98 3.30
C ALA A 85 -1.92 -6.82 2.84
N LYS A 86 -2.76 -6.31 3.75
CA LYS A 86 -3.66 -5.19 3.47
C LYS A 86 -2.90 -3.89 3.18
N ILE A 87 -1.89 -3.56 3.99
CA ILE A 87 -0.99 -2.44 3.74
C ILE A 87 -0.30 -2.61 2.38
N GLY A 88 0.21 -3.80 2.07
CA GLY A 88 0.85 -4.10 0.79
C GLY A 88 -0.08 -3.86 -0.40
N SER A 89 -1.35 -4.26 -0.31
CA SER A 89 -2.37 -4.01 -1.33
C SER A 89 -2.66 -2.51 -1.52
N LEU A 90 -2.82 -1.77 -0.42
CA LEU A 90 -3.02 -0.32 -0.43
C LEU A 90 -1.81 0.42 -1.04
N SER A 91 -0.59 0.08 -0.59
CA SER A 91 0.65 0.65 -1.10
C SER A 91 0.88 0.33 -2.57
N SER A 92 0.58 -0.91 -3.00
CA SER A 92 0.72 -1.32 -4.41
C SER A 92 -0.19 -0.48 -5.31
N THR A 93 -1.45 -0.31 -4.90
CA THR A 93 -2.42 0.50 -5.64
C THR A 93 -1.99 1.97 -5.69
N SER A 94 -1.63 2.55 -4.54
CA SER A 94 -1.17 3.94 -4.47
C SER A 94 0.12 4.18 -5.28
N ASN A 95 1.09 3.27 -5.21
CA ASN A 95 2.35 3.39 -5.96
C ASN A 95 2.14 3.26 -7.47
N ARG A 96 1.20 2.40 -7.92
CA ARG A 96 0.84 2.32 -9.35
C ARG A 96 0.25 3.64 -9.84
N GLU A 97 -0.64 4.25 -9.07
CA GLU A 97 -1.22 5.56 -9.39
C GLU A 97 -0.13 6.66 -9.41
N ARG A 98 0.73 6.71 -8.40
CA ARG A 98 1.87 7.65 -8.35
C ARG A 98 2.82 7.47 -9.53
N LYS A 99 3.07 6.23 -9.96
CA LYS A 99 3.93 5.94 -11.10
C LYS A 99 3.33 6.48 -12.40
N LYS A 100 2.01 6.38 -12.60
CA LYS A 100 1.34 7.00 -13.76
C LYS A 100 1.53 8.52 -13.79
N VAL A 101 1.40 9.18 -12.63
CA VAL A 101 1.67 10.64 -12.50
C VAL A 101 3.14 10.96 -12.78
N GLN A 102 4.07 10.15 -12.25
CA GLN A 102 5.49 10.39 -12.49
C GLN A 102 5.89 10.16 -13.95
N ASP A 103 5.29 9.15 -14.59
CA ASP A 103 5.51 8.83 -16.00
C ASP A 103 4.90 9.92 -16.90
N SER A 104 3.74 10.49 -16.57
CA SER A 104 3.18 11.64 -17.31
C SER A 104 4.08 12.88 -17.20
N LEU A 105 4.57 13.18 -15.99
CA LEU A 105 5.51 14.29 -15.75
C LEU A 105 6.84 14.10 -16.49
N ARG A 106 7.39 12.87 -16.50
CA ARG A 106 8.65 12.55 -17.19
C ARG A 106 8.52 12.61 -18.71
N SER A 107 7.38 12.19 -19.25
CA SER A 107 7.14 12.17 -20.69
C SER A 107 6.98 13.57 -21.28
N ARG A 108 6.80 14.63 -20.47
CA ARG A 108 6.56 16.02 -20.91
C ARG A 108 5.59 16.05 -22.10
N ALA A 109 4.56 15.20 -22.06
CA ALA A 109 3.44 15.32 -22.98
C ALA A 109 2.77 16.66 -22.67
N ALA A 110 2.27 17.34 -23.69
CA ALA A 110 1.83 18.73 -23.68
C ALA A 110 1.08 19.16 -22.41
N ALA A 111 1.14 20.45 -22.06
CA ALA A 111 0.63 21.04 -20.82
C ALA A 111 -0.84 20.71 -20.46
N ASP A 112 -1.61 20.12 -21.37
CA ASP A 112 -2.99 19.66 -21.20
C ASP A 112 -3.15 18.19 -20.72
N ASP A 113 -2.12 17.33 -20.81
CA ASP A 113 -2.22 15.88 -20.49
C ASP A 113 -1.63 15.49 -19.12
N LEU A 114 -1.85 16.33 -18.11
CA LEU A 114 -1.49 15.96 -16.73
C LEU A 114 -2.46 14.90 -16.20
N TYR A 115 -1.98 13.66 -16.07
CA TYR A 115 -2.75 12.59 -15.43
C TYR A 115 -3.18 13.00 -14.02
N VAL A 116 -4.47 13.25 -13.83
CA VAL A 116 -5.06 13.52 -12.53
C VAL A 116 -5.28 12.18 -11.80
N PRO A 117 -4.57 11.91 -10.69
CA PRO A 117 -4.75 10.69 -9.94
C PRO A 117 -6.17 10.63 -9.38
N ARG A 118 -6.91 9.56 -9.70
CA ARG A 118 -8.29 9.37 -9.25
C ARG A 118 -8.41 8.82 -7.83
N LEU A 119 -7.32 8.25 -7.32
CA LEU A 119 -7.38 7.38 -6.14
C LEU A 119 -6.74 7.99 -4.88
N TRP A 120 -6.01 9.12 -4.98
CA TRP A 120 -5.35 9.75 -3.82
C TRP A 120 -5.14 11.28 -4.01
N TYR A 121 -5.69 12.07 -3.08
CA TYR A 121 -5.23 13.41 -2.66
C TYR A 121 -4.84 13.35 -1.17
#